data_AF-A0A4Y8MIV2-F1
#
_entry.id   AF-A0A4Y8MIV2-F1
#
_cell.length_a   1.000
_cell.length_b   1.000
_cell.length_c   1.000
_cell.angle_alpha   90.00
_cell.angle_beta   90.00
_cell.angle_gamma   90.00
#
_symmetry.space_group_name_H-M   'P 1'
#
loop_
_entity.id
_entity.type
_entity.pdbx_description
1 polymer ?
#
loop_
_entity_poly.entity_id
_entity_poly.type
_entity_poly.pdbx_seq_one_letter_code
_entity_poly.pdbx_strand_id
1 'polypeptide(L)'
;MSMPAVGSSLWIEAEVRRYLTRGDYDGFFAGWPGHTVVDIATGATQRLRAALVEATLRRARGFERSAPLPEPIDPWLRDKLSPMVHGLFTGHERDCVLDALAKGIVFVTPLNIVDVLTREPWLSTAWRLANLYLDSLGAQRLGSQADELVGLSQDATCYVSLAYFDQTDPFANYVVHEAAHVLHNCRRTAIGLPERRHCPTPLDIAFPHRETFAYACEAYSRIFAMAEDGESRKAALERHKASELPPDERVDHGTYLAILAEAVRTRNGWRCIAKRCAP
;
A
#
# COMPACT_ATOMS: atom_id res chain seq x y z
N MET A 1 -2.97 -31.33 26.86
CA MET A 1 -1.71 -30.65 27.27
C MET A 1 -2.09 -29.45 28.11
N SER A 2 -1.48 -29.26 29.28
CA SER A 2 -1.74 -28.08 30.12
C SER A 2 -1.30 -26.82 29.39
N MET A 3 -2.04 -25.72 29.51
CA MET A 3 -1.59 -24.45 28.93
C MET A 3 -0.31 -23.99 29.65
N PRO A 4 0.69 -23.45 28.93
CA PRO A 4 1.87 -22.90 29.58
C PRO A 4 1.48 -21.74 30.50
N ALA A 5 2.16 -21.62 31.64
CA ALA A 5 1.92 -20.53 32.57
C ALA A 5 2.22 -19.18 31.89
N VAL A 6 1.32 -18.21 32.06
CA VAL A 6 1.49 -16.85 31.50
C VAL A 6 2.82 -16.25 31.97
N GLY A 7 3.55 -15.61 31.05
CA GLY A 7 4.88 -15.05 31.31
C GLY A 7 6.04 -16.05 31.36
N SER A 8 5.76 -17.37 31.28
CA SER A 8 6.82 -18.37 31.10
C SER A 8 7.45 -18.31 29.71
N SER A 9 8.68 -18.82 29.56
CA SER A 9 9.34 -18.90 28.26
C SER A 9 8.51 -19.66 27.21
N LEU A 10 7.85 -20.76 27.59
CA LEU A 10 6.98 -21.52 26.69
C LEU A 10 5.75 -20.73 26.24
N TRP A 11 5.20 -19.88 27.11
CA TRP A 11 4.08 -19.00 26.77
C TRP A 11 4.54 -17.88 25.83
N ILE A 12 5.70 -17.26 26.08
CA ILE A 12 6.27 -16.22 25.20
C ILE A 12 6.53 -16.79 23.80
N GLU A 13 7.10 -17.98 23.67
CA GLU A 13 7.32 -18.63 22.37
C GLU A 13 5.99 -18.95 21.65
N ALA A 14 4.93 -19.24 22.40
CA ALA A 14 3.59 -19.43 21.83
C ALA A 14 3.02 -18.12 21.27
N GLU A 15 3.19 -17.00 21.99
CA GLU A 15 2.79 -15.66 21.51
C GLU A 15 3.60 -15.22 20.28
N VAL A 16 4.93 -15.46 20.27
CA VAL A 16 5.77 -15.23 19.09
C VAL A 16 5.25 -16.04 17.89
N ARG A 17 4.96 -17.34 18.09
CA ARG A 17 4.44 -18.19 17.02
C ARG A 17 3.08 -17.72 16.53
N ARG A 18 2.20 -17.31 17.45
CA ARG A 18 0.88 -16.75 17.12
C ARG A 18 1.03 -15.51 16.25
N TYR A 19 1.89 -14.58 16.65
CA TYR A 19 2.19 -13.37 15.88
C TYR A 19 2.75 -13.69 14.50
N LEU A 20 3.74 -14.58 14.39
CA LEU A 20 4.31 -14.96 13.10
C LEU A 20 3.26 -15.62 12.18
N THR A 21 2.34 -16.40 12.73
CA THR A 21 1.36 -17.16 11.95
C THR A 21 0.16 -16.31 11.52
N ARG A 22 -0.26 -15.34 12.33
CA ARG A 22 -1.51 -14.60 12.13
C ARG A 22 -1.35 -13.09 12.01
N GLY A 23 -0.21 -12.54 12.40
CA GLY A 23 -0.03 -11.10 12.62
C GLY A 23 -0.68 -10.59 13.91
N ASP A 24 -1.39 -11.44 14.65
CA ASP A 24 -2.07 -11.11 15.89
C ASP A 24 -1.09 -10.94 17.06
N TYR A 25 -1.31 -9.90 17.86
CA TYR A 25 -0.64 -9.69 19.14
C TYR A 25 -1.59 -8.99 20.12
N ASP A 26 -1.35 -9.13 21.42
CA ASP A 26 -2.06 -8.35 22.43
C ASP A 26 -1.49 -6.92 22.48
N GLY A 27 -2.32 -5.93 22.17
CA GLY A 27 -1.93 -4.51 22.20
C GLY A 27 -1.55 -3.99 23.60
N PHE A 28 -1.98 -4.66 24.66
CA PHE A 28 -1.57 -4.33 26.04
C PHE A 28 -0.38 -5.15 26.53
N PHE A 29 0.06 -6.15 25.75
CA PHE A 29 1.11 -7.09 26.11
C PHE A 29 0.92 -7.69 27.51
N ALA A 30 -0.31 -8.02 27.87
CA ALA A 30 -0.63 -8.58 29.17
C ALA A 30 0.10 -9.92 29.38
N GLY A 31 0.75 -10.08 30.53
CA GLY A 31 1.50 -11.29 30.87
C GLY A 31 2.93 -11.35 30.34
N TRP A 32 3.37 -10.38 29.54
CA TRP A 32 4.77 -10.24 29.17
C TRP A 32 5.62 -9.75 30.35
N PRO A 33 6.88 -10.19 30.46
CA PRO A 33 7.76 -9.81 31.58
C PRO A 33 8.18 -8.34 31.49
N GLY A 34 8.23 -7.66 32.64
CA GLY A 34 8.75 -6.29 32.76
C GLY A 34 8.34 -5.64 34.08
N HIS A 35 8.98 -4.52 34.41
CA HIS A 35 8.73 -3.79 35.67
C HIS A 35 7.68 -2.70 35.52
N THR A 36 7.60 -2.08 34.35
CA THR A 36 6.60 -1.06 34.02
C THR A 36 5.89 -1.40 32.71
N VAL A 37 4.72 -0.78 32.48
CA VAL A 37 3.96 -0.95 31.23
C VAL A 37 4.81 -0.60 29.99
N VAL A 38 5.66 0.42 30.10
CA VAL A 38 6.55 0.85 29.00
C VAL A 38 7.63 -0.20 28.73
N ASP A 39 8.24 -0.76 29.77
CA ASP A 39 9.25 -1.81 29.63
C ASP A 39 8.66 -3.07 28.99
N ILE A 40 7.47 -3.47 29.46
CA ILE A 40 6.72 -4.61 28.95
C ILE A 40 6.45 -4.42 27.45
N ALA A 41 5.86 -3.29 27.05
CA ALA A 41 5.53 -3.02 25.66
C ALA A 41 6.78 -2.94 24.77
N THR A 42 7.84 -2.31 25.25
CA THR A 42 9.11 -2.17 24.53
C THR A 42 9.77 -3.53 24.31
N GLY A 43 9.91 -4.33 25.38
CA GLY A 43 10.53 -5.65 25.32
C GLY A 43 9.73 -6.63 24.45
N ALA A 44 8.40 -6.65 24.59
CA ALA A 44 7.53 -7.48 23.77
C ALA A 44 7.61 -7.10 22.28
N THR A 45 7.53 -5.80 21.98
CA THR A 45 7.64 -5.30 20.60
C THR A 45 9.00 -5.68 19.98
N GLN A 46 10.10 -5.47 20.71
CA GLN A 46 11.44 -5.85 20.23
C GLN A 46 11.54 -7.36 19.98
N ARG A 47 11.02 -8.20 20.89
CA ARG A 47 11.06 -9.66 20.76
C ARG A 47 10.28 -10.14 19.54
N LEU A 48 9.07 -9.61 19.33
CA LEU A 48 8.21 -9.98 18.20
C LEU A 48 8.81 -9.52 16.87
N ARG A 49 9.32 -8.28 16.82
CA ARG A 49 9.99 -7.71 15.64
C ARG A 49 11.26 -8.47 15.26
N ALA A 50 12.10 -8.82 16.24
CA ALA A 50 13.29 -9.63 15.98
C ALA A 50 12.93 -11.01 15.42
N ALA A 51 11.89 -11.66 15.97
CA ALA A 51 11.38 -12.93 15.46
C ALA A 51 10.85 -12.79 14.02
N LEU A 52 10.15 -11.69 13.72
CA LEU A 52 9.63 -11.41 12.39
C LEU A 52 10.76 -11.28 11.36
N VAL A 53 11.77 -10.46 11.66
CA VAL A 53 12.93 -10.27 10.79
C VAL A 53 13.62 -11.61 10.53
N GLU A 54 13.91 -12.38 11.59
CA GLU A 54 14.57 -13.68 11.47
C GLU A 54 13.76 -14.65 10.61
N ALA A 55 12.46 -14.78 10.88
CA ALA A 55 11.56 -15.67 10.16
C ALA A 55 11.41 -15.26 8.68
N THR A 56 11.38 -13.96 8.40
CA THR A 56 11.30 -13.41 7.04
C THR A 56 12.57 -13.72 6.27
N LEU A 57 13.73 -13.37 6.82
CA LEU A 57 15.02 -13.64 6.19
C LEU A 57 15.24 -15.13 5.98
N ARG A 58 14.82 -15.98 6.93
CA ARG A 58 14.90 -17.44 6.80
C ARG A 58 14.09 -17.96 5.62
N ARG A 59 12.86 -17.48 5.43
CA ARG A 59 11.99 -17.90 4.31
C ARG A 59 12.44 -17.32 2.97
N ALA A 60 13.06 -16.14 2.97
CA ALA A 60 13.62 -15.54 1.77
C ALA A 60 14.94 -16.19 1.30
N ARG A 61 15.59 -17.04 2.11
CA ARG A 61 16.87 -17.67 1.72
C ARG A 61 16.69 -18.51 0.47
N GLY A 62 17.59 -18.33 -0.49
CA GLY A 62 17.60 -19.07 -1.76
C GLY A 62 16.65 -18.51 -2.82
N PHE A 63 15.88 -17.48 -2.49
CA PHE A 63 15.14 -16.71 -3.49
C PHE A 63 15.97 -15.51 -3.91
N GLU A 64 16.23 -15.41 -5.20
CA GLU A 64 16.87 -14.24 -5.81
C GLU A 64 15.84 -13.56 -6.70
N ARG A 65 15.59 -12.27 -6.44
CA ARG A 65 14.83 -11.43 -7.36
C ARG A 65 15.74 -10.32 -7.87
N SER A 66 16.09 -10.43 -9.14
CA SER A 66 16.86 -9.43 -9.87
C SER A 66 15.94 -8.62 -10.79
N ALA A 67 14.93 -7.96 -10.22
CA ALA A 67 14.21 -6.91 -10.95
C ALA A 67 14.95 -5.59 -10.68
N PRO A 68 15.74 -5.06 -11.64
CA PRO A 68 16.43 -3.80 -11.42
C PRO A 68 15.38 -2.70 -11.27
N LEU A 69 15.49 -1.94 -10.18
CA LEU A 69 14.69 -0.73 -10.03
C LEU A 69 15.08 0.27 -11.11
N PRO A 70 14.15 1.12 -11.59
CA PRO A 70 14.48 2.22 -12.46
C PRO A 70 15.52 3.13 -11.80
N GLU A 71 16.60 3.43 -12.52
CA GLU A 71 17.63 4.38 -12.08
C GLU A 71 17.73 5.54 -13.07
N PRO A 72 17.56 6.81 -12.64
CA PRO A 72 17.20 7.26 -11.28
C PRO A 72 15.71 7.03 -10.95
N ILE A 73 15.41 6.61 -9.72
CA ILE A 73 14.04 6.26 -9.29
C ILE A 73 13.14 7.48 -9.12
N ASP A 74 13.67 8.59 -8.59
CA ASP A 74 12.87 9.78 -8.27
C ASP A 74 12.24 10.43 -9.51
N PRO A 75 12.98 10.69 -10.62
CA PRO A 75 12.36 11.20 -11.85
C PRO A 75 11.32 10.23 -12.42
N TRP A 76 11.59 8.92 -12.39
CA TRP A 76 10.64 7.92 -12.88
C TRP A 76 9.33 7.91 -12.08
N LEU A 77 9.41 8.04 -10.75
CA LEU A 77 8.23 8.15 -9.88
C LEU A 77 7.46 9.44 -10.16
N ARG A 78 8.15 10.57 -10.32
CA ARG A 78 7.53 11.85 -10.66
C ARG A 78 6.76 11.74 -11.97
N ASP A 79 7.40 11.27 -13.03
CA ASP A 79 6.78 11.12 -14.35
C ASP A 79 5.52 10.25 -14.29
N LYS A 80 5.57 9.16 -13.52
CA LYS A 80 4.44 8.26 -13.33
C LYS A 80 3.27 8.89 -12.58
N LEU A 81 3.54 9.69 -11.55
CA LEU A 81 2.53 10.29 -10.66
C LEU A 81 1.99 11.63 -11.18
N SER A 82 2.78 12.35 -11.99
CA SER A 82 2.46 13.69 -12.50
C SER A 82 1.09 13.80 -13.15
N PRO A 83 0.63 12.89 -14.04
CA PRO A 83 -0.69 13.01 -14.66
C PRO A 83 -1.84 13.07 -13.63
N MET A 84 -1.79 12.19 -12.63
CA MET A 84 -2.78 12.15 -11.56
C MET A 84 -2.73 13.42 -10.71
N VAL A 85 -1.54 13.82 -10.25
CA VAL A 85 -1.36 15.02 -9.41
C VAL A 85 -1.80 16.28 -10.16
N HIS A 86 -1.45 16.43 -11.43
CA HIS A 86 -1.83 17.58 -12.24
C HIS A 86 -3.34 17.66 -12.49
N GLY A 87 -4.00 16.49 -12.62
CA GLY A 87 -5.45 16.41 -12.79
C GLY A 87 -6.23 16.77 -11.53
N LEU A 88 -5.70 16.45 -10.35
CA LEU A 88 -6.38 16.59 -9.06
C LEU A 88 -6.10 17.91 -8.34
N PHE A 89 -4.87 18.45 -8.47
CA PHE A 89 -4.40 19.58 -7.66
C PHE A 89 -4.16 20.85 -8.47
N THR A 90 -4.26 21.99 -7.78
CA THR A 90 -3.98 23.31 -8.33
C THR A 90 -2.49 23.51 -8.62
N GLY A 91 -2.14 24.47 -9.49
CA GLY A 91 -0.75 24.77 -9.82
C GLY A 91 0.15 25.01 -8.60
N HIS A 92 -0.39 25.61 -7.53
CA HIS A 92 0.34 25.89 -6.30
C HIS A 92 0.53 24.67 -5.38
N GLU A 93 -0.28 23.63 -5.54
CA GLU A 93 -0.23 22.42 -4.70
C GLU A 93 0.57 21.29 -5.36
N ARG A 94 0.65 21.25 -6.70
CA ARG A 94 1.20 20.12 -7.48
C ARG A 94 2.61 19.72 -7.07
N ASP A 95 3.56 20.65 -7.04
CA ASP A 95 4.96 20.31 -6.77
C ASP A 95 5.13 19.74 -5.37
N CYS A 96 4.46 20.32 -4.38
CA CYS A 96 4.50 19.86 -3.00
C CYS A 96 3.91 18.46 -2.85
N VAL A 97 2.75 18.20 -3.46
CA VAL A 97 2.12 16.87 -3.45
C VAL A 97 2.98 15.85 -4.18
N LEU A 98 3.50 16.20 -5.36
CA LEU A 98 4.32 15.30 -6.17
C LEU A 98 5.62 14.93 -5.45
N ASP A 99 6.27 15.91 -4.82
CA ASP A 99 7.44 15.71 -3.96
C ASP A 99 7.16 14.74 -2.82
N ALA A 100 6.05 14.95 -2.10
CA ALA A 100 5.67 14.12 -0.97
C ALA A 100 5.35 12.69 -1.40
N LEU A 101 4.56 12.51 -2.46
CA LEU A 101 4.21 11.18 -2.97
C LEU A 101 5.44 10.43 -3.49
N ALA A 102 6.29 11.06 -4.30
CA ALA A 102 7.49 10.42 -4.83
C ALA A 102 8.45 9.98 -3.71
N LYS A 103 8.66 10.82 -2.69
CA LYS A 103 9.48 10.47 -1.50
C LYS A 103 8.83 9.39 -0.63
N GLY A 104 7.51 9.28 -0.66
CA GLY A 104 6.73 8.32 0.11
C GLY A 104 6.72 6.91 -0.48
N ILE A 105 7.07 6.73 -1.75
CA ILE A 105 7.12 5.38 -2.35
C ILE A 105 8.37 4.64 -1.89
N VAL A 106 8.16 3.47 -1.30
CA VAL A 106 9.22 2.55 -0.86
C VAL A 106 8.99 1.20 -1.52
N PHE A 107 9.80 0.87 -2.53
CA PHE A 107 9.86 -0.51 -3.01
C PHE A 107 10.51 -1.39 -1.94
N VAL A 108 9.83 -2.46 -1.55
CA VAL A 108 10.33 -3.37 -0.51
C VAL A 108 11.29 -4.37 -1.15
N THR A 109 12.57 -4.27 -0.81
CA THR A 109 13.67 -5.00 -1.46
C THR A 109 14.48 -5.81 -0.45
N PRO A 110 15.30 -6.78 -0.90
CA PRO A 110 16.24 -7.47 -0.02
C PRO A 110 17.21 -6.52 0.70
N LEU A 111 17.52 -5.36 0.11
CA LEU A 111 18.45 -4.38 0.68
C LEU A 111 17.85 -3.56 1.82
N ASN A 112 16.53 -3.36 1.86
CA ASN A 112 15.87 -2.50 2.85
C ASN A 112 14.88 -3.23 3.77
N ILE A 113 14.54 -4.49 3.51
CA ILE A 113 13.50 -5.20 4.27
C ILE A 113 13.77 -5.23 5.78
N VAL A 114 15.01 -5.46 6.21
CA VAL A 114 15.37 -5.47 7.63
C VAL A 114 15.07 -4.11 8.27
N ASP A 115 15.46 -3.03 7.60
CA ASP A 115 15.25 -1.67 8.05
C ASP A 115 13.75 -1.30 8.08
N VAL A 116 13.00 -1.68 7.05
CA VAL A 116 11.55 -1.48 6.95
C VAL A 116 10.84 -2.16 8.12
N LEU A 117 11.08 -3.46 8.34
CA LEU A 117 10.44 -4.21 9.43
C LEU A 117 10.87 -3.72 10.82
N THR A 118 12.11 -3.21 10.93
CA THR A 118 12.64 -2.77 12.22
C THR A 118 12.06 -1.41 12.63
N ARG A 119 11.86 -0.50 11.67
CA ARG A 119 11.39 0.87 11.91
C ARG A 119 9.87 0.99 11.90
N GLU A 120 9.15 0.04 11.31
CA GLU A 120 7.69 0.07 11.22
C GLU A 120 7.04 0.14 12.63
N PRO A 121 6.30 1.22 12.95
CA PRO A 121 5.71 1.41 14.27
C PRO A 121 4.71 0.33 14.67
N TRP A 122 3.93 -0.18 13.71
CA TRP A 122 2.85 -1.11 13.99
C TRP A 122 3.26 -2.56 13.68
N LEU A 123 3.21 -3.44 14.70
CA LEU A 123 3.57 -4.85 14.51
C LEU A 123 2.67 -5.55 13.47
N SER A 124 1.40 -5.15 13.37
CA SER A 124 0.47 -5.65 12.34
C SER A 124 0.92 -5.24 10.93
N THR A 125 1.29 -3.97 10.73
CA THR A 125 1.84 -3.48 9.45
C THR A 125 3.16 -4.16 9.14
N ALA A 126 4.08 -4.28 10.10
CA ALA A 126 5.35 -4.99 9.91
C ALA A 126 5.12 -6.43 9.42
N TRP A 127 4.18 -7.15 10.03
CA TRP A 127 3.82 -8.50 9.60
C TRP A 127 3.26 -8.54 8.17
N ARG A 128 2.41 -7.57 7.78
CA ARG A 128 1.92 -7.45 6.40
C ARG A 128 3.05 -7.18 5.42
N LEU A 129 3.98 -6.28 5.75
CA LEU A 129 5.15 -5.95 4.92
C LEU A 129 6.10 -7.13 4.73
N ALA A 130 6.29 -7.95 5.76
CA ALA A 130 7.07 -9.18 5.66
C ALA A 130 6.44 -10.17 4.67
N ASN A 131 5.12 -10.32 4.69
CA ASN A 131 4.41 -11.18 3.76
C ASN A 131 4.40 -10.62 2.33
N LEU A 132 4.19 -9.30 2.16
CA LEU A 132 4.31 -8.62 0.87
C LEU A 132 5.69 -8.84 0.24
N TYR A 133 6.76 -8.75 1.04
CA TYR A 133 8.11 -9.03 0.57
C TYR A 133 8.31 -10.49 0.17
N LEU A 134 7.90 -11.45 1.02
CA LEU A 134 8.03 -12.88 0.73
C LEU A 134 7.26 -13.29 -0.53
N ASP A 135 6.04 -12.79 -0.66
CA ASP A 135 5.19 -13.03 -1.83
C ASP A 135 5.83 -12.46 -3.11
N SER A 136 6.45 -11.28 -3.01
CA SER A 136 7.25 -10.71 -4.11
C SER A 136 8.42 -11.62 -4.53
N LEU A 137 8.95 -12.46 -3.66
CA LEU A 137 10.02 -13.39 -4.03
C LEU A 137 9.51 -14.72 -4.59
N GLY A 138 8.19 -14.96 -4.56
CA GLY A 138 7.63 -16.30 -4.75
C GLY A 138 7.93 -17.24 -3.57
N ALA A 139 8.34 -16.69 -2.42
CA ALA A 139 8.61 -17.46 -1.22
C ALA A 139 7.30 -17.73 -0.45
N GLN A 140 7.31 -18.77 0.39
CA GLN A 140 6.16 -19.05 1.23
C GLN A 140 5.92 -17.90 2.23
N ARG A 141 4.68 -17.42 2.31
CA ARG A 141 4.24 -16.44 3.32
C ARG A 141 4.41 -16.97 4.75
N LEU A 142 4.48 -16.07 5.73
CA LEU A 142 4.60 -16.42 7.15
C LEU A 142 3.36 -17.17 7.67
N GLY A 143 2.19 -16.73 7.24
CA GLY A 143 0.88 -17.28 7.61
C GLY A 143 -0.01 -17.48 6.39
N SER A 144 -0.85 -18.52 6.43
CA SER A 144 -1.81 -18.81 5.34
C SER A 144 -2.99 -17.84 5.29
N GLN A 145 -3.17 -17.02 6.35
CA GLN A 145 -4.20 -15.99 6.42
C GLN A 145 -3.69 -14.61 5.96
N ALA A 146 -2.45 -14.51 5.50
CA ALA A 146 -1.95 -13.27 4.93
C ALA A 146 -2.68 -13.02 3.60
N ASP A 147 -3.15 -11.79 3.39
CA ASP A 147 -3.74 -11.39 2.11
C ASP A 147 -2.67 -11.36 1.01
N GLU A 148 -3.09 -11.48 -0.25
CA GLU A 148 -2.23 -11.25 -1.42
C GLU A 148 -2.09 -9.74 -1.62
N LEU A 149 -1.05 -9.16 -1.02
CA LEU A 149 -0.79 -7.72 -1.04
C LEU A 149 0.31 -7.40 -2.05
N VAL A 150 -0.04 -6.61 -3.05
CA VAL A 150 0.91 -6.05 -4.03
C VAL A 150 1.42 -4.66 -3.64
N GLY A 151 0.76 -4.03 -2.67
CA GLY A 151 1.09 -2.73 -2.10
C GLY A 151 0.44 -2.52 -0.73
N LEU A 152 0.92 -1.50 -0.01
CA LEU A 152 0.35 -1.04 1.26
C LEU A 152 0.65 0.44 1.48
N SER A 153 -0.39 1.25 1.67
CA SER A 153 -0.27 2.65 2.09
C SER A 153 -0.50 2.81 3.59
N GLN A 154 0.41 3.52 4.26
CA GLN A 154 0.29 3.95 5.66
C GLN A 154 0.73 5.42 5.78
N ASP A 155 -0.18 6.27 6.25
CA ASP A 155 0.00 7.72 6.27
C ASP A 155 0.43 8.26 4.88
N ALA A 156 1.65 8.80 4.79
CA ALA A 156 2.24 9.31 3.55
C ALA A 156 3.22 8.33 2.88
N THR A 157 3.37 7.11 3.41
CA THR A 157 4.27 6.09 2.89
C THR A 157 3.49 5.03 2.10
N CYS A 158 4.01 4.63 0.96
CA CYS A 158 3.47 3.59 0.10
C CYS A 158 4.53 2.51 -0.08
N TYR A 159 4.35 1.38 0.60
CA TYR A 159 5.18 0.22 0.40
C TYR A 159 4.70 -0.54 -0.84
N VAL A 160 5.59 -0.79 -1.80
CA VAL A 160 5.24 -1.43 -3.07
C VAL A 160 6.06 -2.69 -3.23
N SER A 161 5.38 -3.78 -3.62
CA SER A 161 6.03 -5.06 -3.92
C SER A 161 6.89 -4.96 -5.17
N LEU A 162 8.03 -5.67 -5.19
CA LEU A 162 8.80 -5.82 -6.42
C LEU A 162 7.99 -6.52 -7.53
N ALA A 163 6.92 -7.25 -7.18
CA ALA A 163 5.95 -7.85 -8.11
C ALA A 163 5.41 -6.85 -9.13
N TYR A 164 5.40 -5.56 -8.78
CA TYR A 164 5.11 -4.46 -9.68
C TYR A 164 5.83 -4.56 -11.03
N PHE A 165 7.11 -4.94 -11.05
CA PHE A 165 7.92 -4.95 -12.27
C PHE A 165 7.68 -6.17 -13.17
N ASP A 166 7.04 -7.21 -12.64
CA ASP A 166 6.69 -8.42 -13.40
C ASP A 166 5.21 -8.45 -13.77
N GLN A 167 4.46 -7.39 -13.47
CA GLN A 167 3.02 -7.33 -13.70
C GLN A 167 2.70 -7.35 -15.20
N THR A 168 1.86 -8.30 -15.60
CA THR A 168 1.45 -8.53 -16.99
C THR A 168 0.15 -7.84 -17.37
N ASP A 169 -0.71 -7.51 -16.42
CA ASP A 169 -1.92 -6.72 -16.65
C ASP A 169 -1.53 -5.31 -17.13
N PRO A 170 -1.89 -4.93 -18.38
CA PRO A 170 -1.55 -3.61 -18.91
C PRO A 170 -2.23 -2.45 -18.17
N PHE A 171 -3.28 -2.71 -17.38
CA PHE A 171 -4.05 -1.72 -16.63
C PHE A 171 -3.68 -1.64 -15.14
N ALA A 172 -2.85 -2.55 -14.65
CA ALA A 172 -2.31 -2.50 -13.30
C ALA A 172 -1.20 -1.45 -13.15
N ASN A 173 -1.24 -0.70 -12.06
CA ASN A 173 -0.26 0.30 -11.67
C ASN A 173 -0.29 0.56 -10.16
N TYR A 174 0.25 -0.38 -9.38
CA TYR A 174 0.24 -0.32 -7.92
C TYR A 174 0.88 0.94 -7.34
N VAL A 175 1.89 1.53 -7.99
CA VAL A 175 2.46 2.81 -7.55
C VAL A 175 1.41 3.93 -7.55
N VAL A 176 0.57 4.01 -8.58
CA VAL A 176 -0.51 5.00 -8.65
C VAL A 176 -1.63 4.65 -7.67
N HIS A 177 -1.96 3.37 -7.55
CA HIS A 177 -2.96 2.88 -6.59
C HIS A 177 -2.60 3.30 -5.16
N GLU A 178 -1.42 2.93 -4.69
CA GLU A 178 -0.97 3.23 -3.33
C GLU A 178 -0.81 4.74 -3.11
N ALA A 179 -0.34 5.47 -4.12
CA ALA A 179 -0.26 6.93 -4.03
C ALA A 179 -1.65 7.59 -3.94
N ALA A 180 -2.67 7.02 -4.59
CA ALA A 180 -4.05 7.50 -4.48
C ALA A 180 -4.59 7.35 -3.05
N HIS A 181 -4.20 6.29 -2.34
CA HIS A 181 -4.55 6.12 -0.93
C HIS A 181 -4.02 7.23 -0.02
N VAL A 182 -2.79 7.69 -0.24
CA VAL A 182 -2.22 8.83 0.52
C VAL A 182 -3.13 10.05 0.42
N LEU A 183 -3.76 10.28 -0.74
CA LEU A 183 -4.61 11.45 -0.98
C LEU A 183 -5.91 11.47 -0.16
N HIS A 184 -6.33 10.35 0.45
CA HIS A 184 -7.52 10.29 1.29
C HIS A 184 -7.30 9.64 2.66
N ASN A 185 -6.09 9.14 2.96
CA ASN A 185 -5.77 8.52 4.24
C ASN A 185 -4.93 9.44 5.15
N CYS A 186 -4.03 10.26 4.59
CA CYS A 186 -3.17 11.11 5.41
C CYS A 186 -3.77 12.50 5.66
N ARG A 187 -3.23 13.21 6.65
CA ARG A 187 -3.54 14.63 6.83
C ARG A 187 -2.87 15.46 5.74
N ARG A 188 -3.52 16.55 5.30
CA ARG A 188 -2.97 17.54 4.36
C ARG A 188 -1.56 17.99 4.73
N THR A 189 -1.34 18.28 6.00
CA THR A 189 -0.06 18.76 6.52
C THR A 189 1.06 17.73 6.41
N ALA A 190 0.73 16.42 6.41
CA ALA A 190 1.72 15.36 6.26
C ALA A 190 2.38 15.36 4.86
N ILE A 191 1.69 15.90 3.85
CA ILE A 191 2.21 16.07 2.49
C ILE A 191 2.47 17.54 2.14
N GLY A 192 2.65 18.39 3.16
CA GLY A 192 3.02 19.80 3.00
C GLY A 192 1.90 20.74 2.54
N LEU A 193 0.65 20.26 2.49
CA LEU A 193 -0.50 21.10 2.18
C LEU A 193 -1.01 21.83 3.43
N PRO A 194 -1.53 23.06 3.30
CA PRO A 194 -2.13 23.77 4.42
C PRO A 194 -3.38 23.06 4.91
N GLU A 195 -3.63 23.14 6.21
CA GLU A 195 -4.82 22.55 6.84
C GLU A 195 -6.11 23.19 6.32
N ARG A 196 -7.18 22.39 6.21
CA ARG A 196 -8.52 22.87 5.86
C ARG A 196 -9.50 22.38 6.92
N ARG A 197 -10.26 23.31 7.49
CA ARG A 197 -11.16 23.07 8.62
C ARG A 197 -12.19 21.94 8.40
N HIS A 198 -12.65 21.76 7.15
CA HIS A 198 -13.71 20.81 6.80
C HIS A 198 -13.23 19.61 5.98
N CYS A 199 -11.94 19.51 5.68
CA CYS A 199 -11.36 18.38 4.93
C CYS A 199 -9.91 18.19 5.39
N PRO A 200 -9.67 17.36 6.41
CA PRO A 200 -8.34 17.16 6.98
C PRO A 200 -7.41 16.41 6.03
N THR A 201 -7.96 15.72 5.02
CA THR A 201 -7.24 14.95 4.00
C THR A 201 -7.00 15.76 2.72
N PRO A 202 -6.04 15.37 1.86
CA PRO A 202 -5.80 16.05 0.58
C PRO A 202 -7.04 16.12 -0.31
N LEU A 203 -7.80 15.03 -0.37
CA LEU A 203 -9.07 14.88 -1.09
C LEU A 203 -10.15 14.35 -0.15
N ASP A 204 -11.38 14.81 -0.36
CA ASP A 204 -12.56 14.32 0.34
C ASP A 204 -13.17 13.16 -0.45
N ILE A 205 -12.83 11.93 -0.06
CA ILE A 205 -13.28 10.70 -0.69
C ILE A 205 -14.14 9.94 0.31
N ALA A 206 -15.37 9.60 -0.09
CA ALA A 206 -16.30 8.84 0.72
C ALA A 206 -15.69 7.51 1.13
N PHE A 207 -15.84 7.14 2.40
CA PHE A 207 -15.24 5.91 2.94
C PHE A 207 -15.55 4.66 2.11
N PRO A 208 -16.80 4.41 1.64
CA PRO A 208 -17.12 3.26 0.81
C PRO A 208 -16.48 3.27 -0.59
N HIS A 209 -15.97 4.43 -1.05
CA HIS A 209 -15.43 4.61 -2.40
C HIS A 209 -13.91 4.78 -2.42
N ARG A 210 -13.21 4.60 -1.30
CA ARG A 210 -11.75 4.76 -1.20
C ARG A 210 -10.98 3.79 -2.10
N GLU A 211 -11.35 2.52 -2.08
CA GLU A 211 -10.75 1.51 -2.99
C GLU A 211 -11.17 1.75 -4.43
N THR A 212 -12.45 2.05 -4.67
CA THR A 212 -12.94 2.41 -6.02
C THR A 212 -12.17 3.59 -6.59
N PHE A 213 -11.86 4.60 -5.78
CA PHE A 213 -11.04 5.74 -6.17
C PHE A 213 -9.61 5.32 -6.54
N ALA A 214 -8.95 4.51 -5.70
CA ALA A 214 -7.60 4.05 -5.96
C ALA A 214 -7.49 3.21 -7.24
N TYR A 215 -8.37 2.22 -7.41
CA TYR A 215 -8.44 1.40 -8.64
C TYR A 215 -8.83 2.22 -9.87
N ALA A 216 -9.69 3.22 -9.73
CA ALA A 216 -10.07 4.08 -10.86
C ALA A 216 -8.89 4.97 -11.28
N CYS A 217 -8.14 5.53 -10.33
CA CYS A 217 -6.90 6.25 -10.60
C CYS A 217 -5.85 5.35 -11.25
N GLU A 218 -5.68 4.13 -10.76
CA GLU A 218 -4.76 3.12 -11.32
C GLU A 218 -5.08 2.82 -12.78
N ALA A 219 -6.29 2.35 -13.08
CA ALA A 219 -6.67 1.99 -14.44
C ALA A 219 -6.69 3.21 -15.37
N TYR A 220 -7.19 4.35 -14.91
CA TYR A 220 -7.19 5.58 -15.70
C TYR A 220 -5.76 6.07 -16.00
N SER A 221 -4.80 5.88 -15.09
CA SER A 221 -3.39 6.20 -15.35
C SER A 221 -2.84 5.44 -16.54
N ARG A 222 -3.18 4.15 -16.65
CA ARG A 222 -2.73 3.28 -17.72
C ARG A 222 -3.44 3.60 -19.02
N ILE A 223 -4.77 3.78 -18.98
CA ILE A 223 -5.56 4.22 -20.14
C ILE A 223 -5.04 5.55 -20.69
N PHE A 224 -4.76 6.51 -19.81
CA PHE A 224 -4.24 7.82 -20.20
C PHE A 224 -2.85 7.74 -20.82
N ALA A 225 -1.95 6.90 -20.27
CA ALA A 225 -0.59 6.74 -20.77
C ALA A 225 -0.52 6.01 -22.13
N MET A 226 -1.46 5.10 -22.42
CA MET A 226 -1.45 4.30 -23.65
C MET A 226 -2.23 4.92 -24.81
N ALA A 227 -2.96 6.02 -24.59
CA ALA A 227 -3.88 6.59 -25.58
C ALA A 227 -3.77 8.11 -25.70
N GLU A 228 -3.42 8.56 -26.90
CA GLU A 228 -3.16 9.97 -27.22
C GLU A 228 -4.45 10.79 -27.36
N ASP A 229 -5.54 10.15 -27.81
CA ASP A 229 -6.82 10.80 -28.11
C ASP A 229 -8.02 10.11 -27.41
N GLY A 230 -9.21 10.72 -27.56
CA GLY A 230 -10.43 10.26 -26.90
C GLY A 230 -10.96 8.91 -27.43
N GLU A 231 -10.84 8.61 -28.72
CA GLU A 231 -11.28 7.33 -29.29
C GLU A 231 -10.34 6.20 -28.85
N SER A 232 -9.04 6.45 -28.88
CA SER A 232 -8.02 5.53 -28.36
C SER A 232 -8.23 5.21 -26.87
N ARG A 233 -8.64 6.20 -26.06
CA ARG A 233 -8.98 5.97 -24.63
C ARG A 233 -10.23 5.13 -24.45
N LYS A 234 -11.26 5.31 -25.28
CA LYS A 234 -12.45 4.45 -25.26
C LYS A 234 -12.10 3.02 -25.63
N ALA A 235 -11.28 2.81 -26.67
CA ALA A 235 -10.82 1.49 -27.05
C ALA A 235 -9.99 0.82 -25.93
N ALA A 236 -9.12 1.56 -25.25
CA ALA A 236 -8.40 1.08 -24.08
C ALA A 236 -9.35 0.68 -22.93
N LEU A 237 -10.39 1.47 -22.66
CA LEU A 237 -11.41 1.14 -21.67
C LEU A 237 -12.17 -0.16 -22.03
N GLU A 238 -12.54 -0.36 -23.29
CA GLU A 238 -13.20 -1.61 -23.70
C GLU A 238 -12.29 -2.83 -23.53
N ARG A 239 -10.97 -2.68 -23.76
CA ARG A 239 -10.00 -3.74 -23.44
C ARG A 239 -9.94 -4.01 -21.93
N HIS A 240 -9.96 -2.98 -21.09
CA HIS A 240 -9.99 -3.13 -19.62
C HIS A 240 -11.26 -3.82 -19.13
N LYS A 241 -12.42 -3.51 -19.73
CA LYS A 241 -13.68 -4.21 -19.40
C LYS A 241 -13.66 -5.69 -19.75
N ALA A 242 -12.87 -6.06 -20.76
CA ALA A 242 -12.73 -7.43 -21.22
C ALA A 242 -11.62 -8.21 -20.49
N SER A 243 -10.80 -7.54 -19.68
CA SER A 243 -9.80 -8.18 -18.82
C SER A 243 -10.38 -8.52 -17.45
N GLU A 244 -9.55 -9.11 -16.60
CA GLU A 244 -9.89 -9.33 -15.20
C GLU A 244 -10.06 -7.97 -14.49
N LEU A 245 -11.18 -7.81 -13.80
CA LEU A 245 -11.50 -6.60 -13.02
C LEU A 245 -10.88 -6.72 -11.62
N PRO A 246 -10.76 -5.60 -10.88
CA PRO A 246 -10.19 -5.61 -9.53
C PRO A 246 -10.76 -6.74 -8.65
N PRO A 247 -9.94 -7.62 -8.08
CA PRO A 247 -10.40 -8.77 -7.28
C PRO A 247 -10.85 -8.39 -5.87
N ASP A 248 -11.08 -7.10 -5.61
CA ASP A 248 -11.38 -6.55 -4.29
C ASP A 248 -12.90 -6.43 -4.08
N GLU A 249 -13.43 -7.17 -3.12
CA GLU A 249 -14.87 -7.18 -2.78
C GLU A 249 -15.40 -5.82 -2.31
N ARG A 250 -14.51 -4.89 -1.91
CA ARG A 250 -14.89 -3.52 -1.56
C ARG A 250 -15.22 -2.66 -2.79
N VAL A 251 -14.94 -3.15 -4.00
CA VAL A 251 -15.17 -2.44 -5.26
C VAL A 251 -16.40 -2.98 -5.97
N ASP A 252 -17.46 -2.17 -6.03
CA ASP A 252 -18.57 -2.44 -6.94
C ASP A 252 -18.13 -2.21 -8.40
N HIS A 253 -17.99 -3.30 -9.17
CA HIS A 253 -17.48 -3.26 -10.54
C HIS A 253 -18.35 -2.42 -11.48
N GLY A 254 -19.67 -2.39 -11.26
CA GLY A 254 -20.59 -1.56 -12.05
C GLY A 254 -20.31 -0.07 -11.88
N THR A 255 -20.23 0.38 -10.63
CA THR A 255 -19.89 1.76 -10.25
C THR A 255 -18.49 2.13 -10.74
N TYR A 256 -17.52 1.24 -10.51
CA TYR A 256 -16.14 1.41 -10.97
C TYR A 256 -16.04 1.67 -12.49
N LEU A 257 -16.66 0.80 -13.30
CA LEU A 257 -16.64 0.93 -14.75
C LEU A 257 -17.41 2.16 -15.24
N ALA A 258 -18.51 2.53 -14.57
CA ALA A 258 -19.26 3.74 -14.89
C ALA A 258 -18.42 5.01 -14.66
N ILE A 259 -17.67 5.06 -13.56
CA ILE A 259 -16.74 6.15 -13.24
C ILE A 259 -15.64 6.25 -14.30
N LEU A 260 -15.01 5.13 -14.68
CA LEU A 260 -13.98 5.13 -15.72
C LEU A 260 -14.54 5.57 -17.08
N ALA A 261 -15.73 5.12 -17.45
CA ALA A 261 -16.39 5.51 -18.70
C ALA A 261 -16.71 7.00 -18.76
N GLU A 262 -17.06 7.62 -17.63
CA GLU A 262 -17.20 9.08 -17.55
C GLU A 262 -15.83 9.77 -17.63
N ALA A 263 -14.85 9.31 -16.87
CA ALA A 263 -13.51 9.88 -16.83
C ALA A 263 -12.85 9.94 -18.22
N VAL A 264 -12.96 8.86 -19.01
CA VAL A 264 -12.46 8.76 -20.38
C VAL A 264 -13.08 9.78 -21.34
N ARG A 265 -14.36 10.13 -21.15
CA ARG A 265 -15.07 11.09 -22.00
C ARG A 265 -14.84 12.55 -21.61
N THR A 266 -14.38 12.80 -20.38
CA THR A 266 -14.17 14.16 -19.88
C THR A 266 -12.77 14.67 -20.20
N ARG A 267 -12.62 16.00 -20.26
CA ARG A 267 -11.31 16.64 -20.44
C ARG A 267 -10.34 16.40 -19.27
N ASN A 268 -10.88 16.26 -18.06
CA ASN A 268 -10.09 15.98 -16.86
C ASN A 268 -10.74 14.80 -16.11
N GLY A 269 -10.37 13.58 -16.53
CA GLY A 269 -10.89 12.35 -15.93
C GLY A 269 -10.50 12.17 -14.47
N TRP A 270 -9.33 12.63 -14.05
CA TRP A 270 -8.89 12.60 -12.65
C TRP A 270 -9.87 13.32 -11.72
N ARG A 271 -10.27 14.53 -12.09
CA ARG A 271 -11.25 15.32 -11.32
C ARG A 271 -12.65 14.71 -11.40
N CYS A 272 -13.00 14.04 -12.50
CA CYS A 272 -14.26 13.28 -12.61
C CYS A 272 -14.27 12.11 -11.61
N ILE A 273 -13.20 11.30 -11.58
CA ILE A 273 -13.03 10.18 -10.63
C ILE A 273 -13.18 10.69 -9.19
N ALA A 274 -12.42 11.71 -8.81
CA ALA A 274 -12.49 12.27 -7.45
C ALA A 274 -13.90 12.77 -7.08
N LYS A 275 -14.60 13.43 -8.01
CA LYS A 275 -15.98 13.90 -7.78
C LYS A 275 -16.98 12.77 -7.62
N ARG A 276 -16.84 11.69 -8.39
CA ARG A 276 -17.75 10.54 -8.32
C ARG A 276 -17.54 9.70 -7.07
N CYS A 277 -16.36 9.77 -6.47
CA CYS A 277 -16.03 9.10 -5.21
C CYS A 277 -16.14 10.01 -3.98
N ALA A 278 -16.56 11.28 -4.12
CA ALA A 278 -16.77 12.20 -3.01
C ALA A 278 -18.07 11.86 -2.24
N PRO A 279 -18.23 12.32 -0.97
CA PRO A 279 -19.44 12.13 -0.17
C PRO A 279 -20.73 12.69 -0.80
#